data_AF-A0A7T5BJP2-F1
#
_entry.id   AF-A0A7T5BJP2-F1
#
_cell.length_a   1.000
_cell.length_b   1.000
_cell.length_c   1.000
_cell.angle_alpha   90.00
_cell.angle_beta   90.00
_cell.angle_gamma   90.00
#
_symmetry.space_group_name_H-M   'P 1'
#
loop_
_entity.id
_entity.type
_entity.pdbx_description
1 polymer ?
#
loop_
_entity_poly.entity_id
_entity_poly.type
_entity_poly.pdbx_seq_one_letter_code
_entity_poly.pdbx_strand_id
1 'polypeptide(L)'
;MRGDVAPGDLVHGFRVTRSERPLYGTKRGVWVECPSCGKEFKSMPSNLRRVKGCGCKQGKNKFPNKYPIGTKLGEFVVMSGRRESVPYSAALTVRVRCPWCKQPWDALPVSIRKARSCGCARGKLRRYDRLTAEFSKALAMDFRYAERMAREANDLINGTGVYKSKRNQVE
;
A
#
# COMPACT_ATOMS: atom_id res chain seq x y z
N MET A 1 13.00 -6.72 -44.40
CA MET A 1 12.30 -8.02 -44.46
C MET A 1 12.29 -8.62 -43.06
N ARG A 2 11.16 -9.10 -42.56
CA ARG A 2 11.15 -9.78 -41.26
C ARG A 2 11.16 -11.28 -41.53
N GLY A 3 12.23 -11.97 -41.12
CA GLY A 3 12.44 -13.40 -41.36
C GLY A 3 11.54 -14.26 -40.47
N ASP A 4 11.05 -15.37 -41.01
CA ASP A 4 10.16 -16.32 -40.33
C ASP A 4 10.76 -16.81 -39.02
N VAL A 5 9.90 -16.98 -38.01
CA VAL A 5 10.31 -17.45 -36.68
C VAL A 5 10.20 -18.98 -36.64
N ALA A 6 11.35 -19.65 -36.52
CA ALA A 6 11.47 -21.10 -36.43
C ALA A 6 11.53 -21.57 -34.96
N PRO A 7 11.15 -22.83 -34.66
CA PRO A 7 11.48 -23.46 -33.39
C PRO A 7 12.98 -23.40 -33.12
N GLY A 8 13.37 -23.02 -31.90
CA GLY A 8 14.76 -22.77 -31.50
C GLY A 8 15.15 -21.30 -31.50
N ASP A 9 14.44 -20.44 -32.24
CA ASP A 9 14.73 -19.01 -32.26
C ASP A 9 14.50 -18.35 -30.90
N LEU A 10 15.28 -17.29 -30.65
CA LEU A 10 15.12 -16.43 -29.48
C LEU A 10 14.34 -15.18 -29.87
N VAL A 11 13.09 -15.09 -29.41
CA VAL A 11 12.24 -13.91 -29.59
C VAL A 11 12.18 -13.15 -28.27
N HIS A 12 12.84 -12.00 -28.21
CA HIS A 12 12.88 -11.15 -27.01
C HIS A 12 13.34 -11.91 -25.74
N GLY A 13 14.31 -12.82 -25.90
CA GLY A 13 14.86 -13.62 -24.79
C GLY A 13 14.04 -14.86 -24.42
N PHE A 14 12.97 -15.16 -25.16
CA PHE A 14 12.19 -16.39 -25.01
C PHE A 14 12.55 -17.38 -26.12
N ARG A 15 12.81 -18.64 -25.76
CA ARG A 15 13.04 -19.72 -26.72
C ARG A 15 11.70 -20.17 -27.29
N VAL A 16 11.56 -20.14 -28.61
CA VAL A 16 10.38 -20.64 -29.32
C VAL A 16 10.45 -22.16 -29.36
N THR A 17 9.44 -22.85 -28.82
CA THR A 17 9.40 -24.32 -28.81
C THR A 17 8.54 -24.86 -29.93
N ARG A 18 7.44 -24.18 -30.27
CA ARG A 18 6.55 -24.55 -31.39
C ARG A 18 5.99 -23.30 -32.08
N SER A 19 6.03 -23.26 -33.41
CA SER A 19 5.32 -22.27 -34.21
C SER A 19 4.24 -22.95 -35.07
N GLU A 20 3.01 -22.44 -35.01
CA GLU A 20 1.89 -22.88 -35.87
C GLU A 20 2.02 -22.22 -37.26
N ARG A 21 3.13 -22.51 -37.96
CA ARG A 21 3.60 -21.93 -39.25
C ARG A 21 3.75 -20.39 -39.27
N PRO A 22 4.79 -19.87 -39.94
CA PRO A 22 5.02 -18.45 -40.00
C PRO A 22 4.11 -17.81 -41.06
N LEU A 23 3.26 -16.88 -40.63
CA LEU A 23 2.75 -15.85 -41.52
C LEU A 23 2.88 -14.53 -40.76
N TYR A 24 3.91 -13.76 -41.10
CA TYR A 24 4.01 -12.37 -40.66
C TYR A 24 2.70 -11.64 -40.94
N GLY A 25 2.09 -11.10 -39.89
CA GLY A 25 0.82 -10.37 -39.97
C GLY A 25 -0.39 -11.14 -39.42
N THR A 26 -0.29 -12.43 -39.15
CA THR A 26 -1.41 -13.17 -38.54
C THR A 26 -1.40 -13.06 -37.02
N LYS A 27 -2.58 -12.91 -36.40
CA LYS A 27 -2.80 -12.85 -34.95
C LYS A 27 -2.51 -14.19 -34.23
N ARG A 28 -1.67 -15.05 -34.81
CA ARG A 28 -1.38 -16.39 -34.26
C ARG A 28 -0.31 -16.27 -33.18
N GLY A 29 -0.54 -16.98 -32.07
CA GLY A 29 0.42 -17.06 -30.97
C GLY A 29 1.54 -18.04 -31.29
N VAL A 30 2.72 -17.78 -30.77
CA VAL A 30 3.84 -18.72 -30.72
C VAL A 30 3.90 -19.38 -29.35
N TRP A 31 4.32 -20.64 -29.30
CA TRP A 31 4.61 -21.31 -28.04
C TRP A 31 6.06 -21.04 -27.67
N VAL A 32 6.25 -20.52 -26.47
CA VAL A 32 7.57 -20.18 -25.93
C VAL A 32 7.78 -20.80 -24.56
N GLU A 33 9.02 -21.12 -24.25
CA GLU A 33 9.44 -21.57 -22.93
C GLU A 33 9.77 -20.38 -22.03
N CYS A 34 9.24 -20.37 -20.80
CA CYS A 34 9.56 -19.31 -19.84
C CYS A 34 10.96 -19.50 -19.24
N PRO A 35 11.90 -18.55 -19.40
CA PRO A 35 13.27 -18.70 -18.89
C PRO A 35 13.36 -18.74 -17.36
N SER A 36 12.29 -18.36 -16.66
CA SER A 36 12.27 -18.36 -15.19
C SER A 36 11.74 -19.65 -14.57
N CYS A 37 10.94 -20.45 -15.29
CA CYS A 37 10.31 -21.64 -14.71
C CYS A 37 10.21 -22.84 -15.66
N GLY A 38 10.70 -22.74 -16.89
CA GLY A 38 10.68 -23.81 -17.89
C GLY A 38 9.28 -24.14 -18.45
N LYS A 39 8.21 -23.46 -18.01
CA LYS A 39 6.86 -23.74 -18.51
C LYS A 39 6.65 -23.16 -19.90
N GLU A 40 6.11 -23.98 -20.79
CA GLU A 40 5.65 -23.54 -22.10
C GLU A 40 4.34 -22.74 -21.99
N PHE A 41 4.22 -21.68 -22.78
CA PHE A 41 2.99 -20.90 -22.87
C PHE A 41 2.82 -20.27 -24.25
N LYS A 42 1.57 -20.12 -24.69
CA LYS A 42 1.22 -19.46 -25.95
C LYS A 42 1.14 -17.95 -25.75
N SER A 43 1.84 -17.17 -26.58
CA SER A 43 1.80 -15.71 -26.54
C SER A 43 1.97 -15.12 -27.94
N MET A 44 1.45 -13.90 -28.15
CA MET A 44 1.71 -13.17 -29.40
C MET A 44 3.14 -12.62 -29.39
N PRO A 45 3.88 -12.64 -30.51
CA PRO A 45 5.22 -12.05 -30.58
C PRO A 45 5.28 -10.58 -30.15
N SER A 46 4.24 -9.80 -30.47
CA SER A 46 4.08 -8.41 -30.01
C SER A 46 3.96 -8.30 -28.49
N ASN A 47 3.33 -9.29 -27.85
CA ASN A 47 3.18 -9.33 -26.40
C ASN A 47 4.49 -9.74 -25.73
N LEU A 48 5.34 -10.58 -26.35
CA LEU A 48 6.63 -10.99 -25.77
C LEU A 48 7.57 -9.82 -25.48
N ARG A 49 7.44 -8.66 -26.16
CA ARG A 49 8.13 -7.42 -25.78
C ARG A 49 7.69 -6.86 -24.43
N ARG A 50 6.43 -7.04 -24.07
CA ARG A 50 5.78 -6.44 -22.88
C ARG A 50 5.69 -7.43 -21.72
N VAL A 51 5.48 -8.71 -22.00
CA VAL A 51 5.27 -9.73 -20.96
C VAL A 51 6.62 -10.27 -20.48
N LYS A 52 6.88 -10.16 -19.18
CA LYS A 52 8.11 -10.65 -18.54
C LYS A 52 8.13 -12.18 -18.31
N GLY A 53 7.11 -12.94 -18.73
CA GLY A 53 7.05 -14.40 -18.57
C GLY A 53 5.65 -14.99 -18.64
N CYS A 54 5.53 -16.31 -18.38
CA CYS A 54 4.28 -17.09 -18.46
C CYS A 54 3.26 -16.80 -17.33
N GLY A 55 3.38 -15.66 -16.65
CA GLY A 55 2.62 -15.33 -15.44
C GLY A 55 3.13 -16.00 -14.15
N CYS A 56 4.16 -16.86 -14.20
CA CYS A 56 4.75 -17.52 -13.02
C CYS A 56 5.28 -16.52 -11.97
N LYS A 57 5.78 -15.36 -12.42
CA LYS A 57 6.17 -14.25 -11.54
C LYS A 57 5.01 -13.31 -11.19
N GLN A 58 3.96 -13.25 -12.02
CA GLN A 58 2.77 -12.42 -11.76
C GLN A 58 1.85 -13.02 -10.69
N GLY A 59 1.92 -14.34 -10.46
CA GLY A 59 1.17 -15.03 -9.41
C GLY A 59 1.53 -14.64 -7.97
N LYS A 60 2.67 -13.97 -7.73
CA LYS A 60 3.07 -13.54 -6.38
C LYS A 60 2.29 -12.33 -5.86
N ASN A 61 1.51 -11.66 -6.70
CA ASN A 61 0.59 -10.60 -6.29
C ASN A 61 -0.86 -11.08 -6.14
N LYS A 62 -1.12 -12.39 -6.18
CA LYS A 62 -2.33 -12.91 -5.55
C LYS A 62 -2.15 -12.71 -4.05
N PHE A 63 -2.57 -11.56 -3.55
CA PHE A 63 -2.82 -11.41 -2.13
C PHE A 63 -3.61 -12.65 -1.71
N PRO A 64 -3.17 -13.37 -0.66
CA PRO A 64 -3.98 -14.45 -0.16
C PRO A 64 -5.38 -13.85 0.04
N ASN A 65 -6.38 -14.44 -0.63
CA ASN A 65 -7.72 -13.87 -0.71
C ASN A 65 -8.38 -13.77 0.70
N LYS A 66 -7.69 -14.32 1.70
CA LYS A 66 -8.03 -14.33 3.11
C LYS A 66 -6.77 -13.99 3.90
N TYR A 67 -6.82 -12.91 4.68
CA TYR A 67 -5.93 -12.73 5.83
C TYR A 67 -6.64 -13.33 7.04
N PRO A 68 -6.18 -14.47 7.59
CA PRO A 68 -6.81 -15.03 8.77
C PRO A 68 -6.75 -14.03 9.94
N ILE A 69 -7.76 -14.07 10.80
CA ILE A 69 -7.79 -13.30 12.03
C ILE A 69 -6.52 -13.62 12.84
N GLY A 70 -5.89 -12.60 13.40
CA GLY A 70 -4.62 -12.75 14.13
C GLY A 70 -3.37 -12.70 13.24
N THR A 71 -3.49 -12.62 11.92
CA THR A 71 -2.31 -12.40 11.05
C THR A 71 -1.62 -11.09 11.43
N LYS A 72 -0.31 -11.17 11.69
CA LYS A 72 0.53 -9.99 11.89
C LYS A 72 0.96 -9.43 10.53
N LEU A 73 0.61 -8.18 10.26
CA LEU A 73 1.05 -7.42 9.10
C LEU A 73 1.99 -6.30 9.58
N GLY A 74 3.26 -6.64 9.80
CA GLY A 74 4.18 -5.77 10.55
C GLY A 74 3.78 -5.73 12.02
N GLU A 75 3.60 -4.53 12.58
CA GLU A 75 3.15 -4.32 13.96
C GLU A 75 1.62 -4.40 14.13
N PHE A 76 0.87 -4.54 13.03
CA PHE A 76 -0.58 -4.53 13.03
C PHE A 76 -1.14 -5.96 13.14
N VAL A 77 -2.18 -6.12 13.94
CA VAL A 77 -2.92 -7.38 14.07
C VAL A 77 -4.26 -7.26 13.34
N VAL A 78 -4.53 -8.18 12.43
CA VAL A 78 -5.82 -8.29 11.72
C VAL A 78 -6.90 -8.78 12.69
N MET A 79 -7.93 -7.95 12.91
CA MET A 79 -9.03 -8.25 13.84
C MET A 79 -10.17 -9.02 13.17
N SER A 80 -10.44 -8.78 11.89
CA SER A 80 -11.45 -9.53 11.13
C SER A 80 -11.04 -9.65 9.67
N GLY A 81 -11.16 -10.88 9.14
CA GLY A 81 -10.96 -11.18 7.73
C GLY A 81 -12.28 -11.10 6.97
N ARG A 82 -12.43 -10.07 6.13
CA ARG A 82 -13.53 -9.82 5.17
C ARG A 82 -14.97 -9.78 5.72
N ARG A 83 -15.70 -8.68 5.43
CA ARG A 83 -17.16 -8.76 5.23
C ARG A 83 -17.39 -9.44 3.89
N GLU A 84 -18.17 -10.51 3.88
CA GLU A 84 -18.24 -11.49 2.79
C GLU A 84 -18.88 -11.01 1.47
N SER A 85 -19.30 -9.75 1.34
CA SER A 85 -20.16 -9.34 0.22
C SER A 85 -19.86 -7.98 -0.43
N VAL A 86 -18.60 -7.53 -0.44
CA VAL A 86 -18.25 -6.33 -1.21
C VAL A 86 -17.92 -6.70 -2.66
N PRO A 87 -18.59 -6.13 -3.68
CA PRO A 87 -18.32 -6.43 -5.08
C PRO A 87 -16.86 -6.17 -5.43
N TYR A 88 -16.35 -6.94 -6.40
CA TYR A 88 -14.94 -7.09 -6.81
C TYR A 88 -14.14 -5.78 -7.00
N SER A 89 -14.81 -4.63 -7.14
CA SER A 89 -14.20 -3.30 -7.25
C SER A 89 -13.86 -2.62 -5.92
N ALA A 90 -14.47 -3.02 -4.80
CA ALA A 90 -14.12 -2.50 -3.48
C ALA A 90 -12.83 -3.21 -3.02
N ALA A 91 -11.71 -2.50 -3.12
CA ALA A 91 -10.41 -2.99 -2.72
C ALA A 91 -10.48 -3.62 -1.32
N LEU A 92 -10.02 -4.87 -1.22
CA LEU A 92 -10.17 -5.75 -0.06
C LEU A 92 -9.60 -5.07 1.20
N THR A 93 -10.45 -4.44 2.01
CA THR A 93 -10.06 -3.83 3.28
C THR A 93 -10.06 -4.90 4.37
N VAL A 94 -9.10 -4.80 5.27
CA VAL A 94 -9.01 -5.58 6.50
C VAL A 94 -9.17 -4.63 7.69
N ARG A 95 -9.89 -5.06 8.72
CA ARG A 95 -10.00 -4.30 9.96
C ARG A 95 -8.79 -4.62 10.84
N VAL A 96 -7.99 -3.61 11.16
CA VAL A 96 -6.78 -3.75 11.96
C VAL A 96 -6.83 -2.86 13.20
N ARG A 97 -6.12 -3.26 14.26
CA ARG A 97 -5.96 -2.44 15.46
C ARG A 97 -4.70 -1.59 15.37
N CYS A 98 -4.82 -0.29 15.59
CA CYS A 98 -3.67 0.59 15.71
C CYS A 98 -2.79 0.23 16.92
N PRO A 99 -1.46 0.10 16.80
CA PRO A 99 -0.60 -0.13 17.95
C PRO A 99 -0.53 1.09 18.88
N TRP A 100 -0.69 2.32 18.37
CA TRP A 100 -0.55 3.56 19.14
C TRP A 100 -1.84 4.03 19.84
N CYS A 101 -2.94 4.17 19.10
CA CYS A 101 -4.21 4.66 19.68
C CYS A 101 -5.20 3.55 20.04
N LYS A 102 -4.85 2.29 19.74
CA LYS A 102 -5.67 1.09 19.97
C LYS A 102 -7.05 1.08 19.29
N GLN A 103 -7.39 2.10 18.51
CA GLN A 103 -8.64 2.17 17.74
C GLN A 103 -8.58 1.24 16.52
N PRO A 104 -9.67 0.53 16.21
CA PRO A 104 -9.79 -0.27 15.00
C PRO A 104 -10.01 0.65 13.78
N TRP A 105 -9.40 0.33 12.65
CA TRP A 105 -9.69 1.00 11.37
C TRP A 105 -9.73 -0.01 10.22
N ASP A 106 -10.40 0.36 9.13
CA ASP A 106 -10.40 -0.43 7.88
C ASP A 106 -9.28 0.05 6.95
N ALA A 107 -8.37 -0.84 6.56
CA ALA A 107 -7.27 -0.49 5.66
C ALA A 107 -7.00 -1.53 4.60
N LEU A 108 -6.44 -1.05 3.50
CA LEU A 108 -5.89 -1.90 2.47
C LEU A 108 -4.61 -2.58 2.99
N PRO A 109 -4.41 -3.89 2.75
CA PRO A 109 -3.18 -4.59 3.09
C PRO A 109 -1.92 -3.90 2.55
N VAL A 110 -2.01 -3.30 1.35
CA VAL A 110 -0.94 -2.50 0.76
C VAL A 110 -0.61 -1.27 1.60
N SER A 111 -1.61 -0.60 2.17
CA SER A 111 -1.40 0.56 3.05
C SER A 111 -0.72 0.16 4.36
N ILE A 112 -1.08 -0.99 4.92
CA ILE A 112 -0.49 -1.54 6.15
C ILE A 112 0.99 -1.88 5.93
N ARG A 113 1.34 -2.55 4.81
CA ARG A 113 2.74 -2.85 4.46
C ARG A 113 3.59 -1.59 4.25
N LYS A 114 2.98 -0.48 3.84
CA LYS A 114 3.62 0.84 3.74
C LYS A 114 3.66 1.61 5.08
N ALA A 115 3.39 0.93 6.19
CA ALA A 115 3.34 1.50 7.53
C ALA A 115 2.41 2.73 7.65
N ARG A 116 1.33 2.80 6.85
CA ARG A 116 0.36 3.90 6.99
C ARG A 116 -0.47 3.66 8.25
N SER A 117 -0.46 4.66 9.14
CA SER A 117 -1.20 4.64 10.40
C SER A 117 -2.67 5.07 10.24
N CYS A 118 -3.47 5.11 11.34
CA CYS A 118 -4.92 5.43 11.32
C CYS A 118 -5.24 6.82 10.79
N GLY A 119 -4.22 7.62 10.49
CA GLY A 119 -4.28 9.07 10.60
C GLY A 119 -4.09 9.55 12.04
N CYS A 120 -4.14 8.69 13.07
CA CYS A 120 -3.90 9.07 14.46
C CYS A 120 -2.48 9.60 14.72
N ALA A 121 -1.44 8.95 14.17
CA ALA A 121 -0.07 9.44 14.29
C ALA A 121 0.13 10.73 13.48
N ARG A 122 -0.50 10.85 12.30
CA ARG A 122 -0.51 12.12 11.55
C ARG A 122 -1.27 13.23 12.27
N GLY A 123 -2.36 12.90 12.96
CA GLY A 123 -3.14 13.84 13.75
C GLY A 123 -2.35 14.35 14.95
N LYS A 124 -1.59 13.47 15.63
CA LYS A 124 -0.66 13.87 16.70
C LYS A 124 0.49 14.72 16.17
N LEU A 125 1.13 14.31 15.06
CA LEU A 125 2.21 15.08 14.44
C LEU A 125 1.75 16.50 14.08
N ARG A 126 0.58 16.63 13.42
CA ARG A 126 0.00 17.95 13.10
C ARG A 126 -0.29 18.81 14.33
N ARG A 127 -0.65 18.21 15.47
CA ARG A 127 -0.83 18.95 16.73
C ARG A 127 0.51 19.46 17.26
N TYR A 128 1.56 18.64 17.23
CA TYR A 128 2.91 19.08 17.61
C TYR A 128 3.43 20.16 16.68
N ASP A 129 3.34 19.98 15.36
CA ASP A 129 3.77 20.98 14.36
C ASP A 129 3.05 22.33 14.59
N ARG A 130 1.75 22.29 14.89
CA ARG A 130 0.97 23.48 15.23
C ARG A 130 1.43 24.13 16.53
N LEU A 131 1.64 23.35 17.59
CA LEU A 131 2.15 23.86 18.86
C LEU A 131 3.54 24.46 18.71
N THR A 132 4.43 23.84 17.94
CA THR A 132 5.75 24.36 17.63
C THR A 132 5.64 25.69 16.86
N ALA A 133 4.76 25.78 15.87
CA ALA A 133 4.53 27.02 15.13
C ALA A 133 3.97 28.14 16.01
N GLU A 134 2.99 27.84 16.88
CA GLU A 134 2.42 28.79 17.84
C GLU A 134 3.49 29.23 18.87
N PHE A 135 4.36 28.32 19.31
CA PHE A 135 5.48 28.62 20.21
C PHE A 135 6.56 29.49 19.55
N SER A 136 6.92 29.23 18.29
CA SER A 136 7.84 30.09 17.55
C SER A 136 7.27 31.50 17.38
N LYS A 137 5.96 31.62 17.12
CA LYS A 137 5.26 32.91 17.07
C LYS A 137 5.23 33.58 18.44
N ALA A 138 5.08 32.81 19.52
CA ALA A 138 5.12 33.28 20.89
C ALA A 138 6.44 33.97 21.24
N LEU A 139 7.55 33.29 20.93
CA LEU A 139 8.91 33.81 21.13
C LEU A 139 9.17 35.11 20.37
N ALA A 140 8.56 35.27 19.20
CA ALA A 140 8.69 36.49 18.39
C ALA A 140 7.89 37.68 18.94
N MET A 141 6.87 37.46 19.78
CA MET A 141 6.02 38.52 20.32
C MET A 141 6.47 38.98 21.71
N ASP A 142 6.71 38.06 22.66
CA ASP A 142 7.16 38.37 24.02
C ASP A 142 7.62 37.07 24.72
N PHE A 143 8.78 37.12 25.38
CA PHE A 143 9.33 36.02 26.16
C PHE A 143 8.34 35.50 27.23
N ARG A 144 7.56 36.38 27.86
CA ARG A 144 6.57 35.99 28.89
C ARG A 144 5.41 35.17 28.33
N TYR A 145 5.03 35.42 27.08
CA TYR A 145 3.98 34.65 26.41
C TYR A 145 4.48 33.24 26.04
N ALA A 146 5.77 33.10 25.70
CA ALA A 146 6.40 31.79 25.48
C ALA A 146 6.44 30.94 26.76
N GLU A 147 6.77 31.52 27.93
CA GLU A 147 6.75 30.80 29.21
C GLU A 147 5.36 30.21 29.53
N ARG A 148 4.28 30.93 29.23
CA ARG A 148 2.92 30.43 29.45
C ARG A 148 2.59 29.23 28.54
N MET A 149 2.92 29.34 27.25
CA MET A 149 2.71 28.24 26.28
C MET A 149 3.54 26.99 26.65
N ALA A 150 4.75 27.16 27.17
CA ALA A 150 5.59 26.05 27.63
C ALA A 150 4.93 25.30 28.81
N ARG A 151 4.32 26.02 29.76
CA ARG A 151 3.59 25.37 30.88
C ARG A 151 2.38 24.59 30.38
N GLU A 152 1.58 25.16 29.49
CA GLU A 152 0.42 24.48 28.90
C GLU A 152 0.82 23.20 28.12
N ALA A 153 1.92 23.27 27.36
CA ALA A 153 2.45 22.11 26.65
C ALA A 153 2.94 21.02 27.62
N ASN A 154 3.60 21.40 28.72
CA ASN A 154 4.05 20.46 29.74
C ASN A 154 2.86 19.79 30.46
N ASP A 155 1.79 20.53 30.72
CA ASP A 155 0.56 19.98 31.31
C ASP A 155 -0.15 18.99 30.38
N LEU A 156 -0.10 19.22 29.07
CA LEU A 156 -0.61 18.29 28.06
C LEU A 156 0.22 17.00 27.98
N ILE A 157 1.55 17.10 28.12
CA ILE A 157 2.46 15.95 28.10
C ILE A 157 2.30 15.11 29.36
N ASN A 158 2.23 15.75 30.53
CA ASN A 158 2.17 15.08 31.83
C ASN A 158 0.75 14.69 32.26
N GLY A 159 -0.28 15.08 31.49
CA GLY A 159 -1.68 14.76 31.79
C GLY A 159 -2.25 15.48 33.01
N THR A 160 -1.57 16.53 33.49
CA THR A 160 -1.97 17.34 34.66
C THR A 160 -2.92 18.49 34.30
N GLY A 161 -3.08 18.77 33.01
CA GLY A 161 -3.95 19.86 32.54
C GLY A 161 -5.44 19.57 32.68
N VAL A 162 -6.11 20.24 33.62
CA VAL A 162 -7.58 20.31 33.67
C VAL A 162 -8.05 21.18 32.51
N TYR A 163 -8.38 20.56 31.37
CA TYR A 163 -8.94 21.27 30.22
C TYR A 163 -10.36 21.76 30.55
N LYS A 164 -10.48 22.96 31.11
CA LYS A 164 -11.78 23.64 31.26
C LYS A 164 -12.29 24.01 29.86
N SER A 165 -13.03 23.08 29.27
CA SER A 165 -13.78 23.29 28.03
C SER A 165 -14.71 24.52 28.19
N LYS A 166 -14.36 25.65 27.58
CA LYS A 166 -15.17 26.89 27.52
C LYS A 166 -16.44 26.74 26.66
N ARG A 167 -17.15 25.61 26.73
CA ARG A 167 -18.29 25.35 25.83
C ARG A 167 -19.65 25.84 26.32
N ASN A 168 -19.79 26.28 27.58
CA ASN A 168 -21.09 26.65 28.15
C ASN A 168 -21.06 28.00 28.88
N GLN A 169 -20.75 29.09 28.19
CA GLN A 169 -21.13 30.43 28.63
C GLN A 169 -21.63 31.22 27.41
N VAL A 170 -22.82 30.85 26.97
CA VAL A 170 -23.72 31.71 26.20
C VAL A 170 -25.02 31.65 26.99
N GLU A 171 -25.16 32.58 27.93
CA GLU A 171 -26.45 33.04 28.47
C GLU A 171 -26.69 34.44 27.92
#